data_AF-A0A0D0BWY6-F1
#
_entry.id   AF-A0A0D0BWY6-F1
#
_cell.length_a   1.000
_cell.length_b   1.000
_cell.length_c   1.000
_cell.angle_alpha   90.00
_cell.angle_beta   90.00
_cell.angle_gamma   90.00
#
_symmetry.space_group_name_H-M   'P 1'
#
loop_
_entity.id
_entity.type
_entity.pdbx_description
1 polymer ?
#
loop_
_entity_poly.entity_id
_entity_poly.type
_entity_poly.pdbx_seq_one_letter_code
_entity_poly.pdbx_strand_id
1 'polypeptide(L)'
;MSSNATIWQEYTKEADSHDEELLKQWNQNIDTMLIVATLFSAVVTAFAIFTVQTLGPSAQDLTNTLLMDIAQSLKNPQANTAQPNSVPVAFNFSSRNVLVSGLWFISLACSLGAAAIGMLIKQWLNAY
;
A
#
# COMPACT_ATOMS: atom_id res chain seq x y z
N MET A 1 -62.63 0.72 -13.19
CA MET A 1 -61.29 0.23 -13.59
C MET A 1 -60.15 1.18 -13.17
N SER A 2 -60.35 2.10 -12.20
CA SER A 2 -59.33 3.09 -11.79
C SER A 2 -58.50 2.72 -10.56
N SER A 3 -58.98 1.87 -9.64
CA SER A 3 -58.26 1.54 -8.41
C SER A 3 -56.90 0.87 -8.63
N ASN A 4 -56.77 0.01 -9.65
CA ASN A 4 -55.48 -0.63 -9.93
C ASN A 4 -54.42 0.38 -10.37
N ALA A 5 -54.81 1.42 -11.13
CA ALA A 5 -53.87 2.43 -11.61
C ALA A 5 -53.28 3.28 -10.47
N THR A 6 -54.08 3.60 -9.45
CA THR A 6 -53.62 4.37 -8.28
C THR A 6 -52.69 3.55 -7.38
N ILE A 7 -52.99 2.26 -7.16
CA ILE A 7 -52.13 1.37 -6.35
C ILE A 7 -50.78 1.14 -7.05
N TRP A 8 -50.79 0.97 -8.38
CA TRP A 8 -49.56 0.87 -9.16
C TRP A 8 -48.72 2.15 -9.08
N GLN A 9 -49.34 3.34 -9.14
CA GLN A 9 -48.61 4.61 -9.03
C GLN A 9 -47.95 4.80 -7.66
N GLU A 10 -48.66 4.47 -6.57
CA GLU A 10 -48.10 4.55 -5.23
C GLU A 10 -46.96 3.53 -5.04
N TYR A 11 -47.15 2.31 -5.53
CA TYR A 11 -46.11 1.26 -5.49
C TYR A 11 -44.87 1.66 -6.29
N THR A 12 -45.03 2.22 -7.50
CA THR A 12 -43.89 2.68 -8.31
C THR A 12 -43.16 3.84 -7.66
N LYS A 13 -43.87 4.71 -6.92
CA LYS A 13 -43.27 5.85 -6.24
C LYS A 13 -42.44 5.41 -5.02
N GLU A 14 -42.96 4.48 -4.24
CA GLU A 14 -42.23 3.89 -3.11
C GLU A 14 -41.02 3.09 -3.61
N ALA A 15 -41.18 2.34 -4.70
CA ALA A 15 -40.09 1.62 -5.34
C ALA A 15 -38.99 2.56 -5.86
N ASP A 16 -39.35 3.69 -6.50
CA ASP A 16 -38.40 4.70 -6.96
C ASP A 16 -37.64 5.32 -5.77
N SER A 17 -38.33 5.63 -4.68
CA SER A 17 -37.71 6.19 -3.47
C SER A 17 -36.71 5.22 -2.84
N HIS A 18 -37.05 3.93 -2.78
CA HIS A 18 -36.16 2.88 -2.29
C HIS A 18 -34.95 2.68 -3.21
N ASP A 19 -35.15 2.67 -4.53
CA ASP A 19 -34.06 2.55 -5.51
C ASP A 19 -33.10 3.73 -5.46
N GLU A 20 -33.61 4.96 -5.29
CA GLU A 20 -32.79 6.15 -5.13
C GLU A 20 -31.93 6.09 -3.85
N GLU A 21 -32.50 5.62 -2.75
CA GLU A 21 -31.76 5.43 -1.49
C GLU A 21 -30.67 4.35 -1.62
N LEU A 22 -30.97 3.22 -2.26
CA LEU A 22 -30.01 2.15 -2.51
C LEU A 22 -28.87 2.62 -3.43
N LEU A 23 -29.19 3.34 -4.51
CA LEU A 23 -28.20 3.91 -5.43
C LEU A 23 -27.30 4.92 -4.73
N LYS A 24 -27.86 5.75 -3.85
CA LYS A 24 -27.09 6.72 -3.07
C LYS A 24 -26.14 6.03 -2.08
N GLN A 25 -26.61 4.98 -1.40
CA GLN A 25 -25.77 4.19 -0.51
C GLN A 25 -24.66 3.44 -1.26
N TRP A 26 -24.98 2.88 -2.44
CA TRP A 26 -23.99 2.23 -3.29
C TRP A 26 -22.89 3.19 -3.75
N ASN A 27 -23.25 4.39 -4.18
CA ASN A 27 -22.27 5.43 -4.54
C ASN A 27 -21.37 5.79 -3.36
N GLN A 28 -21.96 6.04 -2.18
CA GLN A 28 -21.20 6.38 -0.98
C GLN A 28 -20.22 5.26 -0.56
N ASN A 29 -20.63 4.00 -0.75
CA ASN A 29 -19.79 2.85 -0.50
C ASN A 29 -18.63 2.75 -1.49
N ILE A 30 -18.90 2.93 -2.79
CA ILE A 30 -17.87 2.93 -3.84
C ILE A 30 -16.84 4.04 -3.59
N ASP A 31 -17.28 5.25 -3.25
CA ASP A 31 -16.38 6.36 -2.91
C ASP A 31 -15.47 6.00 -1.72
N THR A 32 -16.04 5.36 -0.70
CA THR A 32 -15.28 4.90 0.47
C THR A 32 -14.26 3.83 0.09
N MET A 33 -14.65 2.84 -0.72
CA MET A 33 -13.73 1.81 -1.23
C MET A 33 -12.62 2.41 -2.10
N LEU A 34 -12.93 3.41 -2.91
CA LEU A 34 -11.97 4.08 -3.78
C LEU A 34 -10.93 4.86 -2.98
N ILE A 35 -11.34 5.53 -1.89
CA ILE A 35 -10.42 6.20 -0.95
C ILE A 35 -9.51 5.17 -0.27
N VAL A 36 -10.05 4.03 0.16
CA VAL A 36 -9.22 2.96 0.76
C VAL A 36 -8.26 2.38 -0.26
N ALA A 37 -8.69 2.14 -1.50
CA ALA A 37 -7.85 1.61 -2.57
C ALA A 37 -6.71 2.56 -2.95
N THR A 38 -6.99 3.86 -3.03
CA THR A 38 -5.97 4.88 -3.32
C THR A 38 -4.97 5.00 -2.17
N LEU A 39 -5.43 5.03 -0.92
CA LEU A 39 -4.56 5.05 0.26
C LEU A 39 -3.70 3.78 0.34
N PHE A 40 -4.30 2.62 0.13
CA PHE A 40 -3.59 1.34 0.10
C PHE A 40 -2.52 1.31 -1.00
N SER A 41 -2.85 1.74 -2.21
CA SER A 41 -1.90 1.80 -3.33
C SER A 41 -0.73 2.77 -3.05
N ALA A 42 -1.01 3.93 -2.46
CA ALA A 42 0.03 4.89 -2.07
C ALA A 42 0.99 4.29 -1.02
N VAL A 43 0.45 3.61 -0.01
CA VAL A 43 1.25 2.94 1.03
C VAL A 43 2.08 1.79 0.44
N VAL A 44 1.49 0.96 -0.44
CA VAL A 44 2.20 -0.12 -1.13
C VAL A 44 3.32 0.43 -2.00
N THR A 45 3.08 1.54 -2.71
CA THR A 45 4.10 2.18 -3.56
C THR A 45 5.24 2.76 -2.72
N ALA A 46 4.94 3.46 -1.63
CA ALA A 46 5.93 3.99 -0.70
C ALA A 46 6.75 2.86 -0.05
N PHE A 47 6.09 1.76 0.34
CA PHE A 47 6.76 0.57 0.83
C PHE A 47 7.66 -0.07 -0.22
N ALA A 48 7.20 -0.20 -1.48
CA ALA A 48 8.00 -0.73 -2.58
C ALA A 48 9.26 0.10 -2.82
N ILE A 49 9.16 1.43 -2.80
CA ILE A 49 10.32 2.33 -2.88
C ILE A 49 11.25 2.08 -1.70
N PHE A 50 10.72 2.00 -0.49
CA PHE A 50 11.51 1.78 0.72
C PHE A 50 12.19 0.40 0.74
N THR A 51 11.51 -0.65 0.27
CA THR A 51 12.10 -1.99 0.13
C THR A 51 13.19 -1.98 -0.93
N VAL A 52 12.96 -1.36 -2.08
CA VAL A 52 13.98 -1.24 -3.13
C VAL A 52 15.19 -0.44 -2.65
N GLN A 53 14.99 0.64 -1.90
CA GLN A 53 16.08 1.44 -1.32
C GLN A 53 16.83 0.70 -0.20
N THR A 54 16.14 -0.16 0.55
CA THR A 54 16.75 -0.95 1.64
C THR A 54 17.42 -2.22 1.14
N LEU A 55 16.87 -2.85 0.09
CA LEU A 55 17.45 -4.03 -0.55
C LEU A 55 18.52 -3.66 -1.57
N GLY A 56 18.49 -2.44 -2.11
CA GLY A 56 19.53 -1.89 -2.97
C GLY A 56 20.81 -1.62 -2.17
N PRO A 57 22.00 -1.83 -2.77
CA PRO A 57 23.26 -1.48 -2.12
C PRO A 57 23.22 0.00 -1.72
N SER A 58 23.35 0.28 -0.42
CA SER A 58 23.40 1.65 0.06
C SER A 58 24.58 2.34 -0.65
N ALA A 59 24.33 3.48 -1.29
CA ALA A 59 25.37 4.21 -2.02
C ALA A 59 26.55 4.57 -1.09
N GLN A 60 26.30 4.66 0.21
CA GLN A 60 27.31 4.91 1.25
C GLN A 60 28.18 3.69 1.53
N ASP A 61 27.63 2.48 1.59
CA ASP A 61 28.44 1.26 1.76
C ASP A 61 29.24 0.95 0.49
N LEU A 62 28.66 1.19 -0.70
CA LEU A 62 29.40 1.08 -1.96
C LEU A 62 30.57 2.08 -2.00
N THR A 63 30.34 3.32 -1.59
CA THR A 63 31.37 4.39 -1.56
C THR A 63 32.45 4.09 -0.53
N ASN A 64 32.10 3.62 0.66
CA ASN A 64 33.07 3.25 1.69
C ASN A 64 33.88 2.02 1.30
N THR A 65 33.24 1.02 0.68
CA THR A 65 33.94 -0.17 0.16
C THR A 65 34.91 0.24 -0.97
N LEU A 66 34.47 1.07 -1.92
CA LEU A 66 35.31 1.62 -2.99
C LEU A 66 36.47 2.45 -2.43
N LEU A 67 36.23 3.32 -1.45
CA LEU A 67 37.27 4.13 -0.82
C LEU A 67 38.29 3.26 -0.09
N MET A 68 37.84 2.18 0.57
CA MET A 68 38.72 1.25 1.26
C MET A 68 39.57 0.43 0.27
N ASP A 69 39.01 0.05 -0.87
CA ASP A 69 39.71 -0.64 -1.96
C ASP A 69 40.75 0.27 -2.64
N ILE A 70 40.39 1.53 -2.91
CA ILE A 70 41.31 2.55 -3.44
C ILE A 70 42.44 2.83 -2.43
N ALA A 71 42.13 2.95 -1.14
CA ALA A 71 43.13 3.18 -0.10
C ALA A 71 44.10 2.00 0.05
N GLN A 72 43.62 0.77 -0.12
CA GLN A 72 44.47 -0.44 -0.11
C GLN A 72 45.36 -0.52 -1.36
N SER A 73 44.82 -0.16 -2.53
CA SER A 73 45.56 -0.10 -3.80
C SER A 73 46.68 0.95 -3.77
N LEU A 74 46.45 2.09 -3.11
CA LEU A 74 47.47 3.13 -2.91
C LEU A 74 48.54 2.74 -1.89
N LYS A 75 48.21 1.86 -0.93
CA LYS A 75 49.15 1.41 0.12
C LYS A 75 50.14 0.35 -0.35
N ASN A 76 49.81 -0.44 -1.38
CA ASN A 76 50.66 -1.54 -1.84
C ASN A 76 50.76 -1.61 -3.38
N PRO A 77 51.58 -0.74 -4.01
CA PRO A 77 51.64 -0.63 -5.48
C PRO A 77 52.22 -1.85 -6.21
N GLN A 78 52.83 -2.81 -5.50
CA GLN A 78 53.37 -4.05 -6.07
C GLN A 78 52.33 -5.18 -6.23
N ALA A 79 51.10 -5.04 -5.71
CA ALA A 79 50.04 -6.04 -5.88
C ALA A 79 49.26 -5.90 -7.21
N ASN A 80 49.57 -4.89 -8.03
CA ASN A 80 48.84 -4.53 -9.24
C ASN A 80 48.92 -5.53 -10.41
N THR A 81 49.49 -6.73 -10.23
CA THR A 81 49.52 -7.78 -11.25
C THR A 81 48.53 -8.92 -11.01
N ALA A 82 47.82 -8.93 -9.88
CA ALA A 82 46.72 -9.85 -9.66
C ALA A 82 45.41 -9.09 -9.76
N GLN A 83 44.73 -9.30 -10.89
CA GLN A 83 43.29 -9.21 -11.15
C GLN A 83 42.44 -8.55 -10.05
N PRO A 84 41.57 -7.57 -10.37
CA PRO A 84 40.77 -6.89 -9.34
C PRO A 84 39.98 -7.94 -8.57
N ASN A 85 40.39 -8.18 -7.32
CA ASN A 85 39.65 -9.04 -6.41
C ASN A 85 38.32 -8.33 -6.18
N SER A 86 37.28 -8.79 -6.85
CA SER A 86 35.90 -8.43 -6.59
C SER A 86 35.60 -8.82 -5.15
N VAL A 87 35.84 -7.89 -4.23
CA VAL A 87 35.46 -8.03 -2.83
C VAL A 87 33.95 -8.30 -2.83
N PRO A 88 33.48 -9.47 -2.37
CA PRO A 88 32.06 -9.69 -2.23
C PRO A 88 31.65 -8.77 -1.08
N VAL A 89 31.02 -7.64 -1.41
CA VAL A 89 30.37 -6.77 -0.43
C VAL A 89 29.44 -7.68 0.36
N ALA A 90 29.81 -7.97 1.60
CA ALA A 90 28.95 -8.73 2.50
C ALA A 90 27.76 -7.83 2.81
N PHE A 91 26.67 -8.04 2.06
CA PHE A 91 25.39 -7.36 2.22
C PHE A 91 24.80 -7.68 3.59
N ASN A 92 25.26 -6.98 4.63
CA ASN A 92 24.65 -7.04 5.95
C ASN A 92 23.42 -6.13 5.94
N PHE A 93 22.35 -6.69 5.39
CA PHE A 93 21.01 -6.14 5.38
C PHE A 93 20.55 -5.87 6.82
N SER A 94 20.69 -4.62 7.28
CA SER A 94 19.91 -4.13 8.42
C SER A 94 18.44 -3.89 8.02
N SER A 95 17.84 -4.86 7.32
CA SER A 95 16.46 -4.85 6.83
C SER A 95 15.43 -4.99 7.94
N ARG A 96 15.85 -5.39 9.14
CA ARG A 96 14.91 -5.76 10.22
C ARG A 96 14.17 -4.57 10.82
N ASN A 97 14.81 -3.41 10.94
CA ASN A 97 14.17 -2.20 11.51
C ASN A 97 13.19 -1.56 10.52
N VAL A 98 13.53 -1.61 9.23
CA VAL A 98 12.72 -1.17 8.09
C VAL A 98 11.44 -2.00 7.98
N LEU A 99 11.57 -3.33 8.06
CA LEU A 99 10.42 -4.23 8.03
C LEU A 99 9.47 -3.96 9.20
N VAL A 100 9.99 -3.81 10.42
CA VAL A 100 9.16 -3.55 11.61
C VAL A 100 8.36 -2.24 11.47
N SER A 101 8.96 -1.18 10.94
CA SER A 101 8.27 0.08 10.67
C SER A 101 7.16 -0.09 9.63
N GLY A 102 7.45 -0.77 8.51
CA GLY A 102 6.45 -1.08 7.48
C GLY A 102 5.30 -1.96 8.00
N LEU A 103 5.62 -2.98 8.79
CA LEU A 103 4.65 -3.90 9.42
C LEU A 103 3.68 -3.16 10.35
N TRP A 104 4.17 -2.17 11.11
CA TRP A 104 3.31 -1.34 11.94
C TRP A 104 2.31 -0.50 11.11
N PHE A 105 2.77 0.10 10.00
CA PHE A 105 1.88 0.83 9.09
C PHE A 105 0.86 -0.06 8.39
N ILE A 106 1.27 -1.26 7.95
CA ILE A 106 0.35 -2.26 7.34
C ILE A 106 -0.70 -2.70 8.35
N SER A 107 -0.31 -2.93 9.61
CA SER A 107 -1.24 -3.26 10.71
C SER A 107 -2.30 -2.16 10.89
N LEU A 108 -1.89 -0.90 10.84
CA LEU A 108 -2.80 0.24 11.00
C LEU A 108 -3.72 0.42 9.78
N ALA A 109 -3.18 0.25 8.57
CA ALA A 109 -3.97 0.28 7.34
C ALA A 109 -5.00 -0.87 7.29
N CYS A 110 -4.61 -2.07 7.72
CA CYS A 110 -5.52 -3.22 7.84
C CYS A 110 -6.62 -2.95 8.88
N SER A 111 -6.27 -2.36 10.02
CA SER A 111 -7.26 -1.94 11.03
C SER A 111 -8.25 -0.93 10.47
N LEU A 112 -7.78 0.06 9.70
CA LEU A 112 -8.64 1.05 9.04
C LEU A 112 -9.56 0.41 7.98
N GLY A 113 -9.03 -0.51 7.17
CA GLY A 113 -9.81 -1.26 6.19
C GLY A 113 -10.90 -2.11 6.85
N ALA A 114 -10.58 -2.80 7.94
CA ALA A 114 -11.55 -3.58 8.71
C ALA A 114 -12.66 -2.68 9.32
N ALA A 115 -12.30 -1.49 9.82
CA ALA A 115 -13.28 -0.52 10.31
C ALA A 115 -14.22 -0.01 9.20
N ALA A 116 -13.70 0.24 7.99
CA ALA A 116 -14.49 0.63 6.84
C ALA A 116 -15.48 -0.47 6.41
N ILE A 117 -15.02 -1.73 6.34
CA ILE A 117 -15.90 -2.88 6.08
C ILE A 117 -16.98 -3.00 7.17
N GLY A 118 -16.61 -2.76 8.44
CA GLY A 118 -17.55 -2.72 9.55
C GLY A 118 -18.63 -1.64 9.40
N MET A 119 -18.28 -0.44 8.91
CA MET A 119 -19.27 0.60 8.60
C MET A 119 -20.19 0.21 7.46
N LEU A 120 -19.66 -0.45 6.43
CA LEU A 120 -20.41 -0.94 5.28
C LEU A 120 -21.49 -1.95 5.68
N ILE A 121 -21.11 -2.92 6.53
CA ILE A 121 -22.05 -3.92 7.08
C ILE A 121 -23.13 -3.24 7.92
N LYS A 122 -22.77 -2.22 8.72
CA LYS A 122 -23.76 -1.46 9.50
C LYS A 122 -24.70 -0.64 8.62
N GLN A 123 -24.24 -0.06 7.52
CA GLN A 123 -25.10 0.65 6.58
C GLN A 123 -26.06 -0.32 5.88
N TRP A 124 -25.57 -1.48 5.45
CA TRP A 124 -26.41 -2.54 4.88
C TRP A 124 -27.52 -3.01 5.81
N LEU A 125 -27.19 -3.21 7.08
CA LEU A 125 -28.14 -3.69 8.08
C LEU A 125 -29.16 -2.62 8.51
N ASN A 126 -28.88 -1.34 8.26
CA ASN A 126 -29.79 -0.23 8.56
C ASN A 126 -30.67 0.14 7.35
N ALA A 127 -30.30 -0.35 6.16
CA ALA A 127 -31.04 -0.21 4.91
C ALA A 127 -32.03 -1.37 4.67
N TYR A 128 -31.96 -2.43 5.48
CA TYR A 128 -32.87 -3.57 5.49
C TYR A 128 -33.74 -3.53 6.75
#